data_AF-A0A367BCY6-F1
#
_entry.id   AF-A0A367BCY6-F1
#
_cell.length_a   1.000
_cell.length_b   1.000
_cell.length_c   1.000
_cell.angle_alpha   90.00
_cell.angle_beta   90.00
_cell.angle_gamma   90.00
#
_symmetry.space_group_name_H-M   'P 1'
#
loop_
_entity.id
_entity.type
_entity.pdbx_description
1 polymer ?
#
loop_
_entity_poly.entity_id
_entity_poly.type
_entity_poly.pdbx_seq_one_letter_code
_entity_poly.pdbx_strand_id
1 'polypeptide(L)'
;MGPSRTTGGANRMRGRAIGLGLLGLGAFLLAGALAVRLILVPTLVTLPLDQKAEPTAVGTDVSFFDLGAMRQLRGLEAEVRQRVEGDPSAAEASDDVAVWNFGSTITATDGTLLNAGTYRVCIDRHEAVAVSCDADHVDYDRKVDVEGLTLTFPFGTEKRDYDIFNSNIRKAVPARFEGVEELKGLEVYKFVVDVPETVIRKTTVPGALAGAPDQATVEAEAVYTNKRTLWVEPTSGVIVTAQEEPNTVLRGPDGTTGVTLLAGKFAGTDKTISDGVKRAEDTAGKITTIKTVVPLTMLVLGLLAIAGGLFLVLRARRTSAPAHAAASPQLQDATR
;
A
#
# COMPACT_ATOMS: atom_id res chain seq x y z
N MET A 1 7.20 -37.88 -69.58
CA MET A 1 7.69 -37.54 -68.23
C MET A 1 7.09 -36.20 -67.83
N GLY A 2 6.03 -36.21 -67.02
CA GLY A 2 5.33 -35.00 -66.58
C GLY A 2 5.93 -34.44 -65.28
N PRO A 3 6.04 -33.11 -65.12
CA PRO A 3 6.58 -32.52 -63.91
C PRO A 3 5.57 -32.59 -62.75
N SER A 4 6.08 -32.98 -61.59
CA SER A 4 5.40 -33.13 -60.31
C SER A 4 4.83 -31.81 -59.78
N ARG A 5 3.50 -31.72 -59.69
CA ARG A 5 2.73 -30.55 -59.20
C ARG A 5 2.44 -30.56 -57.68
N THR A 6 3.01 -31.47 -56.89
CA THR A 6 2.54 -31.77 -55.52
C THR A 6 3.10 -30.89 -54.40
N THR A 7 4.21 -30.18 -54.60
CA THR A 7 4.84 -29.35 -53.55
C THR A 7 4.11 -28.02 -53.29
N GLY A 8 3.38 -27.49 -54.28
CA GLY A 8 2.69 -26.21 -54.18
C GLY A 8 1.41 -26.22 -53.32
N GLY A 9 0.75 -27.38 -53.15
CA GLY A 9 -0.51 -27.49 -52.39
C GLY A 9 -0.30 -27.66 -50.88
N ALA A 10 0.73 -28.43 -50.49
CA ALA A 10 1.06 -28.69 -49.09
C ALA A 10 1.50 -27.40 -48.36
N ASN A 11 2.31 -26.55 -48.99
CA ASN A 11 2.71 -25.26 -48.41
C ASN A 11 1.54 -24.26 -48.27
N ARG A 12 0.50 -24.37 -49.12
CA ARG A 12 -0.70 -23.50 -49.05
C ARG A 12 -1.65 -23.88 -47.92
N MET A 13 -1.89 -25.19 -47.73
CA MET A 13 -2.69 -25.67 -46.60
C MET A 13 -2.01 -25.35 -45.26
N ARG A 14 -0.68 -25.48 -45.20
CA ARG A 14 0.13 -25.09 -44.03
C ARG A 14 0.01 -23.60 -43.71
N GLY A 15 0.10 -22.70 -44.71
CA GLY A 15 -0.05 -21.25 -44.49
C GLY A 15 -1.43 -20.84 -43.98
N ARG A 16 -2.51 -21.50 -44.43
CA ARG A 16 -3.86 -21.30 -43.91
C ARG A 16 -4.05 -21.83 -42.48
N ALA A 17 -3.55 -23.02 -42.19
CA ALA A 17 -3.64 -23.62 -40.86
C ALA A 17 -2.86 -22.78 -39.82
N ILE A 18 -1.64 -22.34 -40.17
CA ILE A 18 -0.84 -21.43 -39.34
C ILE A 18 -1.56 -20.09 -39.16
N GLY A 19 -2.15 -19.53 -40.24
CA GLY A 19 -2.91 -18.29 -40.17
C GLY A 19 -4.12 -18.36 -39.24
N LEU A 20 -4.88 -19.45 -39.29
CA LEU A 20 -6.01 -19.69 -38.37
C LEU A 20 -5.55 -19.91 -36.93
N GLY A 21 -4.43 -20.62 -36.72
CA GLY A 21 -3.83 -20.80 -35.40
C GLY A 21 -3.42 -19.46 -34.78
N LEU A 22 -2.81 -18.56 -35.56
CA LEU A 22 -2.43 -17.22 -35.11
C LEU A 22 -3.64 -16.34 -34.78
N LEU A 23 -4.73 -16.43 -35.55
CA LEU A 23 -5.97 -15.73 -35.24
C LEU A 23 -6.58 -16.21 -33.91
N GLY A 24 -6.61 -17.54 -33.70
CA GLY A 24 -7.11 -18.14 -32.46
C GLY A 24 -6.26 -17.74 -31.25
N LEU A 25 -4.92 -17.82 -31.37
CA LEU A 25 -3.99 -17.36 -30.32
C LEU A 25 -4.16 -15.87 -30.05
N GLY A 26 -4.29 -15.05 -31.09
CA GLY A 26 -4.47 -13.62 -30.95
C GLY A 26 -5.75 -13.27 -30.20
N ALA A 27 -6.89 -13.87 -30.58
CA ALA A 27 -8.15 -13.70 -29.87
C ALA A 27 -8.05 -14.17 -28.40
N PHE A 28 -7.38 -15.29 -28.15
CA PHE A 28 -7.15 -15.79 -26.79
C PHE A 28 -6.33 -14.82 -25.95
N LEU A 29 -5.24 -14.25 -26.48
CA LEU A 29 -4.41 -13.27 -25.78
C LEU A 29 -5.18 -11.98 -25.47
N LEU A 30 -6.01 -11.50 -26.40
CA LEU A 30 -6.86 -10.33 -26.15
C LEU A 30 -7.91 -10.60 -25.06
N ALA A 31 -8.59 -11.76 -25.12
CA ALA A 31 -9.52 -12.18 -24.09
C ALA A 31 -8.83 -12.34 -22.73
N GLY A 32 -7.62 -12.92 -22.73
CA GLY A 32 -6.80 -13.06 -21.54
C GLY A 32 -6.36 -11.72 -20.96
N ALA A 33 -5.97 -10.73 -21.77
CA ALA A 33 -5.65 -9.39 -21.30
C ALA A 33 -6.84 -8.73 -20.58
N LEU A 34 -8.06 -8.93 -21.11
CA LEU A 34 -9.29 -8.46 -20.48
C LEU A 34 -9.59 -9.22 -19.19
N ALA A 35 -9.43 -10.54 -19.19
CA ALA A 35 -9.61 -11.37 -18.00
C ALA A 35 -8.63 -10.97 -16.88
N VAL A 36 -7.37 -10.70 -17.20
CA VAL A 36 -6.39 -10.20 -16.21
C VAL A 36 -6.90 -8.88 -15.61
N ARG A 37 -7.31 -7.93 -16.44
CA ARG A 37 -7.73 -6.59 -15.98
C ARG A 37 -9.04 -6.60 -15.19
N LEU A 38 -10.01 -7.40 -15.59
CA LEU A 38 -11.36 -7.38 -15.00
C LEU A 38 -11.55 -8.40 -13.88
N ILE A 39 -10.72 -9.45 -13.81
CA ILE A 39 -10.89 -10.55 -12.85
C ILE A 39 -9.68 -10.66 -11.93
N LEU A 40 -8.46 -10.76 -12.49
CA LEU A 40 -7.25 -10.99 -11.66
C LEU A 40 -6.80 -9.74 -10.91
N VAL A 41 -6.85 -8.55 -11.53
CA VAL A 41 -6.42 -7.31 -10.86
C VAL A 41 -7.26 -7.03 -9.60
N PRO A 42 -8.61 -7.06 -9.65
CA PRO A 42 -9.41 -6.84 -8.44
C PRO A 42 -9.14 -7.88 -7.36
N THR A 43 -8.79 -9.12 -7.70
CA THR A 43 -8.62 -10.21 -6.71
C THR A 43 -7.22 -10.32 -6.14
N LEU A 44 -6.18 -10.01 -6.93
CA LEU A 44 -4.78 -10.19 -6.54
C LEU A 44 -4.13 -8.93 -5.97
N VAL A 45 -4.64 -7.74 -6.31
CA VAL A 45 -4.04 -6.48 -5.88
C VAL A 45 -4.70 -6.03 -4.59
N THR A 46 -4.38 -6.76 -3.53
CA THR A 46 -4.85 -6.54 -2.15
C THR A 46 -3.69 -6.59 -1.16
N LEU A 47 -3.88 -6.00 0.02
CA LEU A 47 -2.90 -6.05 1.10
C LEU A 47 -2.61 -7.51 1.50
N PRO A 48 -1.35 -7.84 1.81
CA PRO A 48 -0.98 -9.18 2.24
C PRO A 48 -1.48 -9.49 3.65
N LEU A 49 -1.88 -10.74 3.88
CA LEU A 49 -2.27 -11.22 5.22
C LEU A 49 -1.07 -11.36 6.17
N ASP A 50 0.13 -11.60 5.63
CA ASP A 50 1.37 -11.92 6.35
C ASP A 50 2.39 -10.77 6.32
N GLN A 51 1.91 -9.52 6.25
CA GLN A 51 2.75 -8.31 6.24
C GLN A 51 3.77 -8.31 7.41
N LYS A 52 5.02 -7.95 7.12
CA LYS A 52 6.06 -7.74 8.16
C LYS A 52 6.86 -6.47 7.91
N ALA A 53 7.02 -5.65 8.95
CA ALA A 53 7.91 -4.50 8.94
C ALA A 53 8.41 -4.19 10.36
N GLU A 54 9.66 -3.77 10.48
CA GLU A 54 10.30 -3.44 11.77
C GLU A 54 11.02 -2.09 11.68
N PRO A 55 10.31 -0.97 11.48
CA PRO A 55 10.95 0.34 11.37
C PRO A 55 11.51 0.80 12.73
N THR A 56 12.62 1.54 12.66
CA THR A 56 13.23 2.21 13.80
C THR A 56 13.31 3.72 13.59
N ALA A 57 13.30 4.48 14.68
CA ALA A 57 13.47 5.94 14.68
C ALA A 57 14.42 6.39 15.79
N VAL A 58 15.00 7.57 15.62
CA VAL A 58 15.79 8.25 16.67
C VAL A 58 14.96 9.37 17.25
N GLY A 59 14.90 9.42 18.58
CA GLY A 59 14.36 10.52 19.38
C GLY A 59 15.47 11.48 19.81
N THR A 60 15.23 12.78 19.60
CA THR A 60 16.13 13.86 20.04
C THR A 60 15.37 14.88 20.88
N ASP A 61 16.09 15.58 21.74
CA ASP A 61 15.54 16.55 22.71
C ASP A 61 14.38 15.96 23.53
N VAL A 62 14.53 14.69 23.94
CA VAL A 62 13.46 13.97 24.62
C VAL A 62 13.36 14.45 26.08
N SER A 63 12.17 14.89 26.45
CA SER A 63 11.76 15.15 27.83
C SER A 63 10.88 14.02 28.33
N PHE A 64 11.17 13.53 29.52
CA PHE A 64 10.43 12.43 30.14
C PHE A 64 10.32 12.64 31.64
N PHE A 65 9.14 12.36 32.21
CA PHE A 65 8.97 12.38 33.65
C PHE A 65 9.16 10.99 34.23
N ASP A 66 10.27 10.79 34.95
CA ASP A 66 10.55 9.55 35.66
C ASP A 66 9.71 9.50 36.93
N LEU A 67 8.66 8.69 36.91
CA LEU A 67 7.74 8.48 38.04
C LEU A 67 8.42 7.76 39.22
N GLY A 68 9.43 6.93 38.97
CA GLY A 68 10.15 6.20 40.02
C GLY A 68 11.09 7.12 40.80
N ALA A 69 11.80 8.00 40.08
CA ALA A 69 12.68 9.01 40.67
C ALA A 69 11.97 10.32 41.02
N MET A 70 10.69 10.49 40.62
CA MET A 70 9.90 11.72 40.76
C MET A 70 10.63 12.95 40.21
N ARG A 71 11.22 12.83 39.01
CA ARG A 71 12.11 13.83 38.41
C ARG A 71 11.84 14.01 36.92
N GLN A 72 11.88 15.27 36.47
CA GLN A 72 11.90 15.59 35.04
C GLN A 72 13.30 15.36 34.46
N LEU A 73 13.38 14.52 33.43
CA LEU A 73 14.54 14.36 32.55
C LEU A 73 14.31 15.18 31.27
N ARG A 74 15.39 15.74 30.70
CA ARG A 74 15.36 16.60 29.51
C ARG A 74 16.62 16.39 28.67
N GLY A 75 16.53 16.69 27.38
CA GLY A 75 17.66 16.57 26.45
C GLY A 75 18.14 15.14 26.26
N LEU A 76 17.26 14.16 26.47
CA LEU A 76 17.60 12.75 26.26
C LEU A 76 17.64 12.42 24.77
N GLU A 77 18.45 11.44 24.42
CA GLU A 77 18.34 10.70 23.17
C GLU A 77 17.59 9.39 23.43
N ALA A 78 16.80 8.95 22.45
CA ALA A 78 16.03 7.71 22.55
C ALA A 78 16.03 6.94 21.22
N GLU A 79 15.83 5.64 21.32
CA GLU A 79 15.57 4.76 20.19
C GLU A 79 14.09 4.37 20.19
N VAL A 80 13.45 4.41 19.02
CA VAL A 80 12.12 3.84 18.81
C VAL A 80 12.26 2.57 18.00
N ARG A 81 11.65 1.49 18.48
CA ARG A 81 11.50 0.24 17.73
C ARG A 81 10.04 -0.07 17.54
N GLN A 82 9.66 -0.31 16.29
CA GLN A 82 8.30 -0.66 15.92
C GLN A 82 8.27 -2.03 15.26
N ARG A 83 7.13 -2.70 15.35
CA ARG A 83 6.86 -3.96 14.66
C ARG A 83 5.44 -3.93 14.12
N VAL A 84 5.31 -4.25 12.83
CA VAL A 84 4.05 -4.57 12.16
C VAL A 84 4.10 -6.02 11.76
N GLU A 85 3.09 -6.79 12.16
CA GLU A 85 2.98 -8.21 11.82
C GLU A 85 1.53 -8.62 11.56
N GLY A 86 1.29 -9.12 10.35
CA GLY A 86 0.03 -9.72 9.95
C GLY A 86 -0.16 -11.11 10.56
N ASP A 87 -1.39 -11.40 10.98
CA ASP A 87 -1.82 -12.67 11.55
C ASP A 87 -2.83 -13.36 10.60
N PRO A 88 -2.34 -14.12 9.60
CA PRO A 88 -3.20 -14.86 8.67
C PRO A 88 -3.99 -15.99 9.35
N SER A 89 -3.68 -16.32 10.62
CA SER A 89 -4.36 -17.36 11.38
C SER A 89 -5.48 -16.85 12.29
N ALA A 90 -5.67 -15.52 12.34
CA ALA A 90 -6.77 -14.90 13.06
C ALA A 90 -8.13 -15.37 12.52
N ALA A 91 -9.12 -15.49 13.41
CA ALA A 91 -10.46 -15.95 13.01
C ALA A 91 -11.15 -14.98 12.03
N GLU A 92 -10.79 -13.70 12.12
CA GLU A 92 -11.31 -12.60 11.31
C GLU A 92 -10.54 -12.43 9.98
N ALA A 93 -9.38 -13.08 9.82
CA ALA A 93 -8.59 -13.00 8.58
C ALA A 93 -9.29 -13.74 7.43
N SER A 94 -9.37 -13.09 6.27
CA SER A 94 -10.07 -13.60 5.08
C SER A 94 -9.48 -13.05 3.78
N ASP A 95 -10.13 -13.33 2.65
CA ASP A 95 -9.73 -12.78 1.35
C ASP A 95 -9.85 -11.24 1.29
N ASP A 96 -10.77 -10.67 2.08
CA ASP A 96 -11.07 -9.23 2.09
C ASP A 96 -10.55 -8.51 3.34
N VAL A 97 -10.32 -9.24 4.44
CA VAL A 97 -9.91 -8.65 5.74
C VAL A 97 -8.56 -9.19 6.18
N ALA A 98 -7.62 -8.30 6.49
CA ALA A 98 -6.35 -8.64 7.12
C ALA A 98 -6.38 -8.25 8.60
N VAL A 99 -5.75 -9.06 9.45
CA VAL A 99 -5.61 -8.74 10.88
C VAL A 99 -4.15 -8.44 11.18
N TRP A 100 -3.83 -7.18 11.47
CA TRP A 100 -2.46 -6.74 11.68
C TRP A 100 -2.24 -6.30 13.12
N ASN A 101 -1.07 -6.62 13.65
CA ASN A 101 -0.62 -6.23 14.97
C ASN A 101 0.48 -5.18 14.84
N PHE A 102 0.40 -4.15 15.66
CA PHE A 102 1.41 -3.10 15.81
C PHE A 102 1.93 -3.07 17.24
N GLY A 103 3.23 -2.91 17.39
CA GLY A 103 3.87 -2.60 18.65
C GLY A 103 4.94 -1.54 18.47
N SER A 104 5.09 -0.68 19.48
CA SER A 104 6.10 0.37 19.54
C SER A 104 6.69 0.46 20.93
N THR A 105 8.00 0.64 21.02
CA THR A 105 8.72 0.96 22.25
C THR A 105 9.65 2.14 22.04
N ILE A 106 9.70 3.06 22.99
CA ILE A 106 10.65 4.18 23.06
C ILE A 106 11.55 3.93 24.27
N THR A 107 12.86 3.85 24.03
CA THR A 107 13.85 3.53 25.06
C THR A 107 14.97 4.55 25.03
N ALA A 108 15.33 5.12 26.18
CA ALA A 108 16.49 6.01 26.30
C ALA A 108 17.80 5.24 26.09
N THR A 109 18.89 5.96 25.81
CA THR A 109 20.22 5.37 25.58
C THR A 109 20.78 4.58 26.77
N ASP A 110 20.32 4.87 27.99
CA ASP A 110 20.68 4.14 29.22
C ASP A 110 19.85 2.86 29.45
N GLY A 111 18.91 2.56 28.55
CA GLY A 111 18.02 1.40 28.62
C GLY A 111 16.68 1.67 29.32
N THR A 112 16.42 2.88 29.80
CA THR A 112 15.14 3.24 30.43
C THR A 112 14.01 3.21 29.41
N LEU A 113 12.96 2.41 29.67
CA LEU A 113 11.74 2.40 28.85
C LEU A 113 10.93 3.66 29.12
N LEU A 114 10.79 4.52 28.10
CA LEU A 114 10.06 5.78 28.19
C LEU A 114 8.58 5.61 27.83
N ASN A 115 8.29 4.76 26.84
CA ASN A 115 6.93 4.48 26.41
C ASN A 115 6.85 3.14 25.69
N ALA A 116 5.70 2.48 25.80
CA ALA A 116 5.35 1.34 24.98
C ALA A 116 3.86 1.41 24.66
N GLY A 117 3.48 0.91 23.50
CA GLY A 117 2.08 0.82 23.10
C GLY A 117 1.90 -0.23 22.01
N THR A 118 0.71 -0.81 21.97
CA THR A 118 0.34 -1.82 20.98
C THR A 118 -1.06 -1.59 20.48
N TYR A 119 -1.36 -2.00 19.26
CA TYR A 119 -2.74 -2.20 18.85
C TYR A 119 -2.86 -3.31 17.82
N ARG A 120 -4.02 -3.94 17.77
CA ARG A 120 -4.41 -4.88 16.74
C ARG A 120 -5.61 -4.30 16.01
N VAL A 121 -5.63 -4.48 14.69
CA VAL A 121 -6.66 -3.91 13.83
C VAL A 121 -7.01 -4.87 12.69
N CYS A 122 -8.30 -5.00 12.42
CA CYS A 122 -8.81 -5.55 11.17
C CYS A 122 -8.83 -4.47 10.09
N ILE A 123 -8.30 -4.79 8.91
CA ILE A 123 -8.10 -3.84 7.80
C ILE A 123 -8.74 -4.42 6.54
N ASP A 124 -9.52 -3.60 5.84
CA ASP A 124 -9.97 -3.90 4.48
C ASP A 124 -8.77 -3.98 3.54
N ARG A 125 -8.58 -5.13 2.89
CA ARG A 125 -7.39 -5.41 2.09
C ARG A 125 -7.36 -4.65 0.76
N HIS A 126 -8.43 -3.99 0.36
CA HIS A 126 -8.48 -3.15 -0.85
C HIS A 126 -8.32 -1.67 -0.50
N GLU A 127 -9.04 -1.21 0.53
CA GLU A 127 -9.13 0.20 0.89
C GLU A 127 -8.11 0.63 1.96
N ALA A 128 -7.46 -0.34 2.62
CA ALA A 128 -6.52 -0.12 3.72
C ALA A 128 -7.10 0.58 4.97
N VAL A 129 -8.42 0.72 5.04
CA VAL A 129 -9.13 1.29 6.18
C VAL A 129 -9.43 0.23 7.22
N ALA A 130 -9.47 0.63 8.49
CA ALA A 130 -9.91 -0.22 9.57
C ALA A 130 -11.39 -0.62 9.39
N VAL A 131 -11.69 -1.89 9.68
CA VAL A 131 -13.05 -2.44 9.68
C VAL A 131 -13.31 -3.05 11.04
N SER A 132 -14.47 -2.75 11.63
CA SER A 132 -14.81 -3.21 12.97
C SER A 132 -14.79 -4.74 13.07
N CYS A 133 -14.04 -5.27 14.03
CA CYS A 133 -14.00 -6.69 14.33
C CYS A 133 -13.69 -7.00 15.81
N ASP A 134 -13.94 -8.23 16.24
CA ASP A 134 -13.73 -8.67 17.64
C ASP A 134 -12.25 -8.73 18.07
N ALA A 135 -11.32 -8.69 17.10
CA ALA A 135 -9.89 -8.70 17.35
C ALA A 135 -9.31 -7.32 17.70
N ASP A 136 -10.04 -6.24 17.40
CA ASP A 136 -9.56 -4.87 17.58
C ASP A 136 -9.27 -4.55 19.04
N HIS A 137 -8.10 -3.95 19.29
CA HIS A 137 -7.76 -3.41 20.59
C HIS A 137 -6.61 -2.43 20.52
N VAL A 138 -6.60 -1.46 21.44
CA VAL A 138 -5.45 -0.59 21.73
C VAL A 138 -5.00 -0.87 23.15
N ASP A 139 -3.76 -1.33 23.28
CA ASP A 139 -3.18 -1.88 24.50
C ASP A 139 -4.05 -3.01 25.06
N TYR A 140 -4.66 -2.81 26.23
CA TYR A 140 -5.56 -3.80 26.86
C TYR A 140 -7.04 -3.50 26.64
N ASP A 141 -7.37 -2.43 25.93
CA ASP A 141 -8.74 -1.97 25.75
C ASP A 141 -9.32 -2.46 24.41
N ARG A 142 -10.37 -3.28 24.50
CA ARG A 142 -11.11 -3.87 23.39
C ARG A 142 -12.38 -3.09 23.00
N LYS A 143 -12.66 -1.97 23.67
CA LYS A 143 -13.87 -1.15 23.43
C LYS A 143 -13.57 0.08 22.58
N VAL A 144 -12.41 0.11 21.94
CA VAL A 144 -11.98 1.21 21.08
C VAL A 144 -12.42 0.94 19.65
N ASP A 145 -13.13 1.90 19.07
CA ASP A 145 -13.45 1.88 17.65
C ASP A 145 -12.22 2.37 16.88
N VAL A 146 -11.56 1.44 16.18
CA VAL A 146 -10.43 1.76 15.31
C VAL A 146 -11.00 2.12 13.94
N GLU A 147 -10.80 3.36 13.51
CA GLU A 147 -11.38 3.90 12.28
C GLU A 147 -10.31 4.58 11.41
N GLY A 148 -10.55 4.60 10.09
CA GLY A 148 -9.66 5.22 9.11
C GLY A 148 -8.43 4.36 8.81
N LEU A 149 -7.42 4.97 8.18
CA LEU A 149 -6.13 4.33 7.91
C LEU A 149 -5.36 4.11 9.21
N THR A 150 -4.53 3.07 9.26
CA THR A 150 -3.73 2.76 10.46
C THR A 150 -2.24 2.59 10.15
N LEU A 151 -1.90 1.50 9.46
CA LEU A 151 -0.54 1.02 9.26
C LEU A 151 -0.02 1.17 7.83
N THR A 152 -0.91 1.49 6.88
CA THR A 152 -0.60 1.66 5.47
C THR A 152 -1.64 2.55 4.82
N PHE A 153 -1.32 3.05 3.63
CA PHE A 153 -2.28 3.70 2.73
C PHE A 153 -2.79 2.70 1.68
N PRO A 154 -3.93 2.99 1.02
CA PRO A 154 -4.42 2.15 -0.07
C PRO A 154 -3.46 2.13 -1.25
N PHE A 155 -3.47 1.01 -1.99
CA PHE A 155 -2.79 0.93 -3.29
C PHE A 155 -3.35 1.96 -4.25
N GLY A 156 -2.46 2.70 -4.94
CA GLY A 156 -2.88 3.85 -5.73
C GLY A 156 -3.37 5.00 -4.85
N THR A 157 -2.63 5.31 -3.79
CA THR A 157 -2.87 6.46 -2.92
C THR A 157 -3.00 7.73 -3.75
N GLU A 158 -4.05 8.50 -3.49
CA GLU A 158 -4.42 9.70 -4.23
C GLU A 158 -3.92 10.96 -3.50
N LYS A 159 -3.86 12.07 -4.23
CA LYS A 159 -3.48 13.39 -3.69
C LYS A 159 -4.68 14.06 -3.00
N ARG A 160 -5.12 13.48 -1.89
CA ARG A 160 -6.24 13.98 -1.07
C ARG A 160 -6.01 13.67 0.40
N ASP A 161 -6.83 14.24 1.26
CA ASP A 161 -6.78 13.95 2.68
C ASP A 161 -7.35 12.55 2.98
N TYR A 162 -6.81 11.93 4.03
CA TYR A 162 -7.27 10.65 4.56
C TYR A 162 -7.40 10.75 6.07
N ASP A 163 -8.42 10.12 6.65
CA ASP A 163 -8.49 9.99 8.10
C ASP A 163 -7.55 8.87 8.55
N ILE A 164 -6.68 9.16 9.52
CA ILE A 164 -5.72 8.21 10.08
C ILE A 164 -5.93 8.08 11.59
N PHE A 165 -5.97 6.85 12.07
CA PHE A 165 -6.11 6.53 13.48
C PHE A 165 -4.89 6.96 14.29
N ASN A 166 -5.14 7.61 15.43
CA ASN A 166 -4.13 7.87 16.45
C ASN A 166 -4.48 7.11 17.74
N SER A 167 -3.63 6.17 18.12
CA SER A 167 -3.85 5.30 19.28
C SER A 167 -3.77 6.02 20.63
N ASN A 168 -3.09 7.17 20.74
CA ASN A 168 -3.00 7.91 21.99
C ASN A 168 -4.34 8.60 22.33
N ILE A 169 -4.99 9.19 21.32
CA ILE A 169 -6.28 9.86 21.49
C ILE A 169 -7.48 8.98 21.14
N ARG A 170 -7.23 7.75 20.65
CA ARG A 170 -8.23 6.73 20.29
C ARG A 170 -9.26 7.22 19.27
N LYS A 171 -8.81 7.99 18.28
CA LYS A 171 -9.65 8.61 17.24
C LYS A 171 -8.89 8.73 15.92
N ALA A 172 -9.65 8.79 14.83
CA ALA A 172 -9.12 9.19 13.55
C ALA A 172 -9.00 10.73 13.46
N VAL A 173 -7.96 11.19 12.79
CA VAL A 173 -7.68 12.60 12.50
C VAL A 173 -7.22 12.76 11.06
N PRO A 174 -7.44 13.91 10.41
CA PRO A 174 -7.06 14.08 9.02
C PRO A 174 -5.53 14.10 8.85
N ALA A 175 -5.03 13.21 7.99
CA ALA A 175 -3.73 13.27 7.36
C ALA A 175 -3.86 14.08 6.06
N ARG A 176 -3.42 15.34 6.10
CA ARG A 176 -3.56 16.26 4.98
C ARG A 176 -2.48 16.05 3.95
N PHE A 177 -2.83 16.00 2.68
CA PHE A 177 -1.83 15.94 1.60
C PHE A 177 -1.15 17.31 1.44
N GLU A 178 0.17 17.34 1.60
CA GLU A 178 0.96 18.59 1.60
C GLU A 178 1.92 18.68 0.39
N GLY A 179 2.10 17.59 -0.37
CA GLY A 179 2.89 17.63 -1.59
C GLY A 179 3.55 16.33 -2.00
N VAL A 180 4.40 16.42 -3.01
CA VAL A 180 5.22 15.33 -3.53
C VAL A 180 6.68 15.65 -3.23
N GLU A 181 7.40 14.68 -2.68
CA GLU A 181 8.84 14.76 -2.40
C GLU A 181 9.54 13.53 -2.98
N GLU A 182 10.87 13.51 -2.89
CA GLU A 182 11.68 12.38 -3.32
C GLU A 182 12.54 11.89 -2.14
N LEU A 183 12.47 10.59 -1.86
CA LEU A 183 13.32 9.93 -0.87
C LEU A 183 14.17 8.87 -1.56
N LYS A 184 15.48 9.11 -1.64
CA LYS A 184 16.46 8.20 -2.27
C LYS A 184 16.06 7.79 -3.71
N GLY A 185 15.55 8.72 -4.51
CA GLY A 185 15.10 8.44 -5.89
C GLY A 185 13.67 7.94 -6.01
N LEU A 186 12.95 7.72 -4.90
CA LEU A 186 11.56 7.29 -4.89
C LEU A 186 10.62 8.49 -4.70
N GLU A 187 9.68 8.68 -5.64
CA GLU A 187 8.59 9.65 -5.49
C GLU A 187 7.68 9.22 -4.32
N VAL A 188 7.45 10.14 -3.39
CA VAL A 188 6.59 9.92 -2.21
C VAL A 188 5.64 11.09 -2.02
N TYR A 189 4.45 10.80 -1.51
CA TYR A 189 3.47 11.79 -1.09
C TYR A 189 3.68 12.10 0.38
N LYS A 190 3.69 13.39 0.69
CA LYS A 190 3.84 13.90 2.05
C LYS A 190 2.48 14.19 2.65
N PHE A 191 2.20 13.57 3.78
CA PHE A 191 0.99 13.82 4.56
C PHE A 191 1.35 14.38 5.92
N VAL A 192 0.64 15.42 6.37
CA VAL A 192 0.82 16.01 7.70
C VAL A 192 -0.45 15.81 8.53
N VAL A 193 -0.25 15.30 9.73
CA VAL A 193 -1.27 15.06 10.76
C VAL A 193 -0.96 15.98 11.93
N ASP A 194 -1.89 16.87 12.24
CA ASP A 194 -1.82 17.70 13.44
C ASP A 194 -2.90 17.24 14.43
N VAL A 195 -2.46 16.70 15.56
CA VAL A 195 -3.34 16.37 16.68
C VAL A 195 -3.40 17.58 17.61
N PRO A 196 -4.55 18.27 17.71
CA PRO A 196 -4.71 19.38 18.63
C PRO A 196 -4.67 18.90 20.08
N GLU A 197 -4.55 19.83 21.03
CA GLU A 197 -4.59 19.51 22.45
C GLU A 197 -5.80 18.65 22.80
N THR A 198 -5.53 17.44 23.26
CA THR A 198 -6.56 16.45 23.56
C THR A 198 -6.32 15.87 24.94
N VAL A 199 -7.33 15.93 25.81
CA VAL A 199 -7.29 15.26 27.11
C VAL A 199 -7.44 13.75 26.88
N ILE A 200 -6.38 12.99 27.18
CA ILE A 200 -6.35 11.54 26.97
C ILE A 200 -6.64 10.75 28.26
N ARG A 201 -6.46 11.39 29.42
CA ARG A 201 -6.73 10.78 30.73
C ARG A 201 -6.94 11.86 31.79
N LYS A 202 -7.82 11.59 32.75
CA LYS A 202 -7.90 12.34 34.02
C LYS A 202 -7.37 11.46 35.14
N THR A 203 -6.60 12.03 36.06
CA THR A 203 -6.02 11.28 37.19
C THR A 203 -5.70 12.20 38.35
N THR A 204 -5.80 11.67 39.57
CA THR A 204 -5.34 12.37 40.76
C THR A 204 -3.83 12.20 40.89
N VAL A 205 -3.10 13.31 41.07
CA VAL A 205 -1.64 13.35 41.20
C VAL A 205 -1.23 14.30 42.32
N PRO A 206 0.00 14.23 42.85
CA PRO A 206 0.53 15.27 43.73
C PRO A 206 0.47 16.64 43.06
N GLY A 207 0.02 17.67 43.79
CA GLY A 207 -0.20 19.00 43.22
C GLY A 207 1.05 19.59 42.55
N ALA A 208 2.23 19.32 43.11
CA ALA A 208 3.52 19.71 42.54
C ALA A 208 3.76 19.20 41.09
N LEU A 209 3.16 18.07 40.69
CA LEU A 209 3.30 17.54 39.33
C LEU A 209 2.39 18.25 38.32
N ALA A 210 1.34 18.91 38.80
CA ALA A 210 0.30 19.52 37.99
C ALA A 210 0.28 21.06 38.13
N GLY A 211 1.40 21.65 38.58
CA GLY A 211 1.53 23.10 38.71
C GLY A 211 0.80 23.70 39.92
N ALA A 212 0.42 22.89 40.91
CA ALA A 212 -0.27 23.29 42.14
C ALA A 212 0.51 22.83 43.40
N PRO A 213 1.75 23.31 43.64
CA PRO A 213 2.65 22.77 44.67
C PRO A 213 2.13 22.87 46.10
N ASP A 214 1.23 23.82 46.39
CA ASP A 214 0.66 24.02 47.73
C ASP A 214 -0.48 23.02 48.06
N GLN A 215 -0.93 22.23 47.07
CA GLN A 215 -1.96 21.22 47.25
C GLN A 215 -1.32 19.83 47.34
N ALA A 216 -1.72 19.05 48.34
CA ALA A 216 -1.22 17.68 48.52
C ALA A 216 -1.49 16.82 47.28
N THR A 217 -2.73 16.87 46.78
CA THR A 217 -3.14 16.22 45.53
C THR A 217 -4.14 17.09 44.78
N VAL A 218 -4.17 16.93 43.46
CA VAL A 218 -5.15 17.59 42.57
C VAL A 218 -5.64 16.60 41.51
N GLU A 219 -6.85 16.82 41.00
CA GLU A 219 -7.28 16.19 39.75
C GLU A 219 -6.56 16.88 38.59
N ALA A 220 -5.80 16.12 37.80
CA ALA A 220 -5.05 16.61 36.66
C ALA A 220 -5.46 15.89 35.36
N GLU A 221 -5.29 16.59 34.25
CA GLU A 221 -5.53 16.08 32.91
C GLU A 221 -4.19 15.77 32.23
N ALA A 222 -4.02 14.56 31.70
CA ALA A 222 -2.95 14.27 30.76
C ALA A 222 -3.40 14.79 29.39
N VAL A 223 -2.72 15.82 28.89
CA VAL A 223 -3.04 16.47 27.63
C VAL A 223 -1.98 16.12 26.60
N TYR A 224 -2.42 15.56 25.48
CA TYR A 224 -1.60 15.11 24.37
C TYR A 224 -1.73 16.07 23.17
N THR A 225 -0.61 16.30 22.51
CA THR A 225 -0.50 16.93 21.18
C THR A 225 0.52 16.14 20.38
N ASN A 226 0.40 16.18 19.04
CA ASN A 226 1.42 15.63 18.16
C ASN A 226 1.34 16.31 16.80
N LYS A 227 2.51 16.52 16.20
CA LYS A 227 2.62 16.81 14.78
C LYS A 227 3.38 15.67 14.11
N ARG A 228 2.71 14.96 13.22
CA ARG A 228 3.24 13.79 12.52
C ARG A 228 3.29 14.06 11.02
N THR A 229 4.40 13.73 10.39
CA THR A 229 4.58 13.76 8.93
C THR A 229 4.84 12.34 8.44
N LEU A 230 4.16 11.95 7.36
CA LEU A 230 4.26 10.64 6.73
C LEU A 230 4.70 10.81 5.28
N TRP A 231 5.63 9.97 4.84
CA TRP A 231 6.04 9.89 3.44
C TRP A 231 5.62 8.54 2.87
N VAL A 232 4.75 8.58 1.86
CA VAL A 232 4.03 7.40 1.36
C VAL A 232 4.31 7.23 -0.12
N GLU A 233 4.72 6.04 -0.57
CA GLU A 233 4.83 5.78 -2.01
C GLU A 233 3.44 5.53 -2.60
N PRO A 234 3.03 6.24 -3.66
CA PRO A 234 1.63 6.29 -4.08
C PRO A 234 1.12 4.97 -4.70
N THR A 235 1.95 4.19 -5.37
CA THR A 235 1.51 2.96 -6.03
C THR A 235 1.18 1.86 -5.03
N SER A 236 2.08 1.66 -4.06
CA SER A 236 2.05 0.61 -3.05
C SER A 236 1.38 1.02 -1.74
N GLY A 237 1.15 2.31 -1.51
CA GLY A 237 0.61 2.82 -0.25
C GLY A 237 1.53 2.61 0.96
N VAL A 238 2.78 2.19 0.74
CA VAL A 238 3.76 1.95 1.80
C VAL A 238 4.18 3.28 2.41
N ILE A 239 4.04 3.38 3.73
CA ILE A 239 4.68 4.45 4.51
C ILE A 239 6.18 4.16 4.55
N VAL A 240 6.96 4.93 3.79
CA VAL A 240 8.42 4.80 3.68
C VAL A 240 9.10 5.20 4.99
N THR A 241 8.65 6.31 5.58
CA THR A 241 9.13 6.79 6.88
C THR A 241 8.12 7.75 7.50
N ALA A 242 8.36 8.09 8.77
CA ALA A 242 7.58 9.07 9.52
C ALA A 242 8.49 9.94 10.39
N GLN A 243 8.00 11.13 10.71
CA GLN A 243 8.56 12.03 11.71
C GLN A 243 7.44 12.52 12.62
N GLU A 244 7.67 12.56 13.93
CA GLU A 244 6.66 12.93 14.91
C GLU A 244 7.23 13.83 16.00
N GLU A 245 6.43 14.77 16.48
CA GLU A 245 6.73 15.63 17.63
C GLU A 245 5.63 15.52 18.69
N PRO A 246 5.50 14.36 19.38
CA PRO A 246 4.51 14.19 20.42
C PRO A 246 4.89 15.02 21.64
N ASN A 247 3.88 15.51 22.36
CA ASN A 247 4.04 16.18 23.65
C ASN A 247 2.84 15.86 24.54
N THR A 248 3.12 15.22 25.67
CA THR A 248 2.16 14.89 26.72
C THR A 248 2.55 15.57 28.01
N VAL A 249 1.66 16.40 28.54
CA VAL A 249 1.85 17.12 29.81
C VAL A 249 0.75 16.79 30.79
N LEU A 250 1.02 16.94 32.10
CA LEU A 250 -0.04 17.05 33.09
C LEU A 250 -0.52 18.50 33.16
N ARG A 251 -1.83 18.70 33.21
CA ARG A 251 -2.49 19.99 33.35
C ARG A 251 -3.29 19.99 34.66
N GLY A 252 -3.01 20.94 35.53
CA GLY A 252 -3.74 21.11 36.78
C GLY A 252 -5.17 21.65 36.57
N PRO A 253 -5.98 21.66 37.64
CA PRO A 253 -7.39 22.06 37.57
C PRO A 253 -7.59 23.51 37.13
N ASP A 254 -6.64 24.39 37.41
CA ASP A 254 -6.66 25.80 37.00
C ASP A 254 -6.12 26.02 35.57
N GLY A 255 -5.84 24.94 34.83
CA GLY A 255 -5.24 24.99 33.49
C GLY A 255 -3.72 25.15 33.46
N THR A 256 -3.07 25.27 34.62
CA THR A 256 -1.60 25.35 34.72
C THR A 256 -0.94 24.11 34.15
N THR A 257 0.06 24.29 33.29
CA THR A 257 0.87 23.17 32.78
C THR A 257 1.88 22.74 33.84
N GLY A 258 1.79 21.47 34.23
CA GLY A 258 2.72 20.80 35.14
C GLY A 258 3.87 20.11 34.41
N VAL A 259 4.22 18.90 34.84
CA VAL A 259 5.34 18.13 34.28
C VAL A 259 5.06 17.62 32.88
N THR A 260 6.12 17.41 32.10
CA THR A 260 6.07 16.79 30.78
C THR A 260 6.29 15.29 30.92
N LEU A 261 5.24 14.50 30.70
CA LEU A 261 5.28 13.04 30.77
C LEU A 261 6.19 12.48 29.67
N LEU A 262 6.01 12.94 28.44
CA LEU A 262 6.85 12.61 27.30
C LEU A 262 6.75 13.72 26.26
N ALA A 263 7.88 14.24 25.78
CA ALA A 263 7.95 15.07 24.59
C ALA A 263 9.27 14.85 23.86
N GLY A 264 9.33 15.12 22.56
CA GLY A 264 10.57 15.07 21.80
C GLY A 264 10.32 15.03 20.31
N LYS A 265 11.40 14.94 19.52
CA LYS A 265 11.33 14.80 18.06
C LYS A 265 11.82 13.42 17.66
N PHE A 266 10.97 12.65 17.00
CA PHE A 266 11.28 11.29 16.56
C PHE A 266 11.27 11.23 15.04
N ALA A 267 12.33 10.71 14.42
CA ALA A 267 12.42 10.58 12.97
C ALA A 267 12.97 9.20 12.57
N GLY A 268 12.36 8.59 11.55
CA GLY A 268 12.80 7.29 11.04
C GLY A 268 14.29 7.30 10.65
N THR A 269 15.00 6.22 10.97
CA THR A 269 16.42 6.08 10.64
C THR A 269 16.67 5.97 9.13
N ASP A 270 17.91 6.21 8.69
CA ASP A 270 18.32 5.95 7.30
C ASP A 270 18.06 4.51 6.85
N LYS A 271 18.19 3.55 7.78
CA LYS A 271 17.85 2.15 7.54
C LYS A 271 16.34 1.99 7.30
N THR A 272 15.50 2.60 8.15
CA THR A 272 14.04 2.62 7.95
C THR A 272 13.65 3.19 6.60
N ILE A 273 14.25 4.32 6.21
CA ILE A 273 13.99 4.93 4.90
C ILE A 273 14.39 3.98 3.77
N SER A 274 15.59 3.39 3.85
CA SER A 274 16.09 2.49 2.79
C SER A 274 15.27 1.21 2.67
N ASP A 275 14.90 0.59 3.80
CA ASP A 275 14.05 -0.60 3.83
C ASP A 275 12.61 -0.28 3.38
N GLY A 276 12.11 0.91 3.71
CA GLY A 276 10.82 1.44 3.28
C GLY A 276 10.76 1.66 1.76
N VAL A 277 11.78 2.32 1.20
CA VAL A 277 11.93 2.50 -0.26
C VAL A 277 11.92 1.16 -0.97
N LYS A 278 12.76 0.22 -0.52
CA LYS A 278 12.83 -1.11 -1.12
C LYS A 278 11.48 -1.84 -1.07
N ARG A 279 10.79 -1.81 0.08
CA ARG A 279 9.48 -2.45 0.24
C ARG A 279 8.43 -1.82 -0.68
N ALA A 280 8.46 -0.50 -0.82
CA ALA A 280 7.58 0.24 -1.72
C ALA A 280 7.84 -0.15 -3.18
N GLU A 281 9.10 -0.13 -3.64
CA GLU A 281 9.49 -0.52 -5.00
C GLU A 281 9.12 -1.98 -5.32
N ASP A 282 9.41 -2.92 -4.41
CA ASP A 282 9.08 -4.34 -4.57
C ASP A 282 7.56 -4.54 -4.71
N THR A 283 6.76 -3.79 -3.95
CA THR A 283 5.30 -3.87 -3.97
C THR A 283 4.72 -3.19 -5.21
N ALA A 284 5.16 -1.96 -5.50
CA ALA A 284 4.76 -1.19 -6.68
C ALA A 284 5.11 -1.92 -7.99
N GLY A 285 6.26 -2.58 -8.05
CA GLY A 285 6.69 -3.39 -9.19
C GLY A 285 5.77 -4.59 -9.44
N LYS A 286 5.35 -5.30 -8.39
CA LYS A 286 4.37 -6.40 -8.50
C LYS A 286 3.02 -5.89 -8.99
N ILE A 287 2.54 -4.79 -8.40
CA ILE A 287 1.27 -4.14 -8.78
C ILE A 287 1.32 -3.73 -10.26
N THR A 288 2.38 -3.03 -10.68
CA THR A 288 2.56 -2.57 -12.06
C THR A 288 2.66 -3.73 -13.05
N THR A 289 3.32 -4.82 -12.66
CA THR A 289 3.42 -6.02 -13.49
C THR A 289 2.04 -6.61 -13.79
N ILE A 290 1.21 -6.78 -12.77
CA ILE A 290 -0.12 -7.40 -12.91
C ILE A 290 -1.12 -6.42 -13.54
N LYS A 291 -1.13 -5.15 -13.14
CA LYS A 291 -2.09 -4.14 -13.64
C LYS A 291 -1.80 -3.67 -15.05
N THR A 292 -0.52 -3.61 -15.43
CA THR A 292 -0.09 -2.89 -16.65
C THR A 292 0.72 -3.77 -17.59
N VAL A 293 1.83 -4.37 -17.13
CA VAL A 293 2.77 -5.07 -18.01
C VAL A 293 2.16 -6.32 -18.63
N VAL A 294 1.52 -7.18 -17.82
CA VAL A 294 0.92 -8.44 -18.31
C VAL A 294 -0.22 -8.15 -19.31
N PRO A 295 -1.24 -7.33 -18.99
CA PRO A 295 -2.29 -7.02 -19.95
C PRO A 295 -1.77 -6.36 -21.24
N LEU A 296 -0.80 -5.44 -21.14
CA LEU A 296 -0.26 -4.74 -22.31
C LEU A 296 0.55 -5.67 -23.22
N THR A 297 1.38 -6.55 -22.64
CA THR A 297 2.13 -7.54 -23.42
C THR A 297 1.18 -8.51 -24.12
N MET A 298 0.14 -8.99 -23.42
CA MET A 298 -0.90 -9.83 -24.03
C MET A 298 -1.65 -9.09 -25.15
N LEU A 299 -1.98 -7.82 -24.95
CA LEU A 299 -2.63 -6.98 -25.97
C LEU A 299 -1.77 -6.85 -27.24
N VAL A 300 -0.50 -6.48 -27.09
CA VAL A 300 0.42 -6.27 -28.22
C VAL A 300 0.66 -7.58 -28.97
N LEU A 301 0.98 -8.66 -28.25
CA LEU A 301 1.18 -9.98 -28.87
C LEU A 301 -0.10 -10.49 -29.53
N GLY A 302 -1.25 -10.25 -28.92
CA GLY A 302 -2.56 -10.58 -29.47
C GLY A 302 -2.82 -9.88 -30.80
N LEU A 303 -2.60 -8.56 -30.87
CA LEU A 303 -2.77 -7.77 -32.08
C LEU A 303 -1.78 -8.20 -33.18
N LEU A 304 -0.52 -8.45 -32.85
CA LEU A 304 0.49 -8.94 -33.80
C LEU A 304 0.13 -10.31 -34.36
N ALA A 305 -0.36 -11.22 -33.51
CA ALA A 305 -0.83 -12.55 -33.94
C ALA A 305 -2.04 -12.44 -34.87
N ILE A 306 -3.01 -11.56 -34.57
CA ILE A 306 -4.16 -11.31 -35.45
C ILE A 306 -3.72 -10.75 -36.80
N ALA A 307 -2.86 -9.73 -36.81
CA ALA A 307 -2.36 -9.12 -38.04
C ALA A 307 -1.60 -10.13 -38.92
N GLY A 308 -0.70 -10.92 -38.32
CA GLY A 308 0.04 -11.99 -39.00
C GLY A 308 -0.88 -13.08 -39.52
N GLY A 309 -1.85 -13.53 -38.71
CA GLY A 309 -2.84 -14.52 -39.08
C GLY A 309 -3.70 -14.07 -40.27
N LEU A 310 -4.20 -12.84 -40.22
CA LEU A 310 -4.99 -12.24 -41.30
C LEU A 310 -4.16 -12.10 -42.58
N PHE A 311 -2.91 -11.63 -42.49
CA PHE A 311 -2.01 -11.54 -43.63
C PHE A 311 -1.78 -12.89 -44.32
N LEU A 312 -1.53 -13.96 -43.56
CA LEU A 312 -1.33 -15.30 -44.11
C LEU A 312 -2.60 -15.86 -44.76
N VAL A 313 -3.76 -15.67 -44.13
CA VAL A 313 -5.06 -16.11 -44.68
C VAL A 313 -5.40 -15.37 -45.98
N LEU A 314 -5.18 -14.05 -46.02
CA LEU A 314 -5.44 -13.22 -47.21
C LEU A 314 -4.46 -13.53 -48.36
N ARG A 315 -3.18 -13.74 -48.06
CA ARG A 315 -2.17 -14.11 -49.07
C ARG A 315 -2.46 -15.47 -49.69
N ALA A 316 -2.96 -16.43 -48.91
CA ALA A 316 -3.39 -17.73 -49.41
C ALA A 316 -4.65 -17.66 -50.28
N ARG A 317 -5.51 -16.63 -50.12
CA ARG A 317 -6.69 -16.39 -50.99
C ARG A 317 -6.33 -15.72 -52.32
N ARG A 318 -5.37 -14.79 -52.35
CA ARG A 318 -4.98 -14.06 -53.59
C ARG A 318 -4.30 -14.95 -54.65
N THR A 319 -3.72 -16.08 -54.26
CA THR A 319 -3.17 -17.09 -55.19
C THR A 319 -4.24 -18.05 -55.73
N SER A 320 -5.53 -17.83 -55.41
CA SER A 320 -6.68 -18.62 -55.84
C SER A 320 -7.57 -17.92 -56.88
N ALA A 321 -7.15 -16.78 -57.46
CA ALA A 321 -7.89 -16.18 -58.57
C ALA A 321 -7.97 -17.18 -59.74
N PRO A 322 -9.16 -17.62 -60.15
CA PRO A 322 -9.29 -18.57 -61.26
C PRO A 322 -8.92 -17.87 -62.57
N ALA A 323 -8.07 -18.51 -63.37
CA ALA A 323 -7.95 -18.19 -64.78
C ALA A 323 -9.28 -18.57 -65.46
N HIS A 324 -10.23 -17.64 -65.48
CA HIS A 324 -11.30 -17.64 -66.47
C HIS A 324 -10.87 -16.72 -67.60
N ALA A 325 -10.24 -17.30 -68.62
CA ALA A 325 -10.04 -16.66 -69.91
C ALA A 325 -10.32 -17.69 -71.01
N ALA A 326 -11.36 -17.35 -71.79
CA ALA A 326 -11.72 -17.85 -73.12
C ALA A 326 -12.25 -19.29 -73.26
N ALA A 327 -13.58 -19.41 -73.17
CA ALA A 327 -14.31 -20.35 -74.00
C ALA A 327 -14.21 -19.89 -75.46
N SER A 328 -13.68 -20.74 -76.34
CA SER A 328 -13.79 -20.58 -77.79
C SER A 328 -14.97 -21.40 -78.29
N PRO A 329 -16.02 -20.80 -78.86
CA PRO A 329 -16.95 -21.53 -79.72
C PRO A 329 -16.35 -21.54 -81.13
N GLN A 330 -15.84 -22.68 -81.60
CA GLN A 330 -15.67 -22.85 -83.05
C GLN A 330 -16.92 -23.53 -83.61
N LEU A 331 -17.59 -22.74 -84.44
CA LEU A 331 -18.69 -23.09 -85.31
C LEU A 331 -18.40 -24.37 -86.08
N GLN A 332 -19.44 -25.19 -86.19
CA GLN A 332 -19.66 -26.09 -87.31
C GLN A 332 -19.68 -25.25 -88.59
N ASP A 333 -18.90 -25.66 -89.60
CA ASP A 333 -19.23 -25.31 -90.98
C ASP A 333 -19.17 -26.57 -91.84
N ALA A 334 -20.22 -26.71 -92.64
CA ALA A 334 -20.53 -27.87 -93.47
C ALA A 334 -19.86 -27.76 -94.86
N THR A 335 -19.95 -28.85 -95.64
CA THR A 335 -19.55 -29.05 -97.06
C THR A 335 -18.04 -29.09 -97.33
N ARG A 336 -17.46 -30.11 -97.96
CA ARG A 336 -17.92 -30.96 -99.08
C ARG A 336 -17.16 -32.29 -99.09
#